data_AF-A0A3D1TV60-F1
#
_entry.id   AF-A0A3D1TV60-F1
#
_cell.length_a   1.000
_cell.length_b   1.000
_cell.length_c   1.000
_cell.angle_alpha   90.00
_cell.angle_beta   90.00
_cell.angle_gamma   90.00
#
_symmetry.space_group_name_H-M   'P 1'
#
loop_
_entity.id
_entity.type
_entity.pdbx_description
1 polymer ?
#
loop_
_entity_poly.entity_id
_entity_poly.type
_entity_poly.pdbx_seq_one_letter_code
_entity_poly.pdbx_strand_id
1 'polypeptide(L)'
;MQSYARLALAAVLAWLAWVAFRDELGYVPLLSDIDLAIHEFGHMLFMPFGIQFLGSTMMILGGSLTQVAFPLVFFGYFMRKQGDGQRRDLFAAMVCLWWSGINLLSVAIYCADSRAGQLMLLDGLTGHESDGHDWNNLLTRWGLLQHDIGIARGMRAVAFV
;
A
#
# COMPACT_ATOMS: atom_id res chain seq x y z
N MET A 1 5.66 7.97 -31.73
CA MET A 1 4.36 7.67 -31.09
C MET A 1 4.51 7.08 -29.69
N GLN A 2 5.34 6.04 -29.48
CA GLN A 2 5.56 5.46 -28.13
C GLN A 2 6.03 6.47 -27.07
N SER A 3 6.92 7.41 -27.41
CA SER A 3 7.39 8.42 -26.44
C SER A 3 6.30 9.38 -25.98
N TYR A 4 5.40 9.81 -26.87
CA TYR A 4 4.29 10.69 -26.52
C TYR A 4 3.27 10.00 -25.62
N ALA A 5 2.98 8.71 -25.87
CA ALA A 5 2.10 7.92 -25.02
C ALA A 5 2.68 7.77 -23.60
N ARG A 6 4.00 7.53 -23.47
CA ARG A 6 4.69 7.45 -22.17
C ARG A 6 4.66 8.78 -21.42
N LEU A 7 4.85 9.90 -22.12
CA LEU A 7 4.73 11.23 -21.51
C LEU A 7 3.31 11.55 -21.06
N ALA A 8 2.31 11.23 -21.90
CA ALA A 8 0.90 11.41 -21.55
C ALA A 8 0.54 10.57 -20.32
N LEU A 9 0.95 9.31 -20.28
CA LEU A 9 0.74 8.45 -19.11
C LEU A 9 1.45 9.00 -17.87
N ALA A 10 2.72 9.43 -17.97
CA ALA A 10 3.42 10.04 -16.84
C ALA A 10 2.69 11.28 -16.30
N ALA A 11 2.16 12.13 -17.17
CA ALA A 11 1.37 13.30 -16.76
C ALA A 11 0.08 12.90 -16.04
N VAL A 12 -0.63 11.87 -16.53
CA VAL A 12 -1.82 11.32 -15.89
C VAL A 12 -1.49 10.73 -14.51
N LEU A 13 -0.42 9.94 -14.40
CA LEU A 13 0.00 9.35 -13.11
C LEU A 13 0.44 10.42 -12.10
N ALA A 14 1.14 11.46 -12.56
CA ALA A 14 1.51 12.60 -11.71
C ALA A 14 0.27 13.36 -11.23
N TRP A 15 -0.72 13.57 -12.11
CA TRP A 15 -2.00 14.16 -11.73
C TRP A 15 -2.76 13.29 -10.73
N LEU A 16 -2.82 11.96 -10.94
CA LEU A 16 -3.49 11.03 -10.05
C LEU A 16 -2.85 11.03 -8.66
N ALA A 17 -1.51 11.00 -8.60
CA ALA A 17 -0.78 11.17 -7.34
C ALA A 17 -1.11 12.50 -6.70
N TRP A 18 -1.07 13.61 -7.43
CA TRP A 18 -1.40 14.92 -6.88
C TRP A 18 -2.80 14.96 -6.24
N VAL A 19 -3.80 14.37 -6.90
CA VAL A 19 -5.16 14.27 -6.37
C VAL A 19 -5.20 13.38 -5.14
N ALA A 20 -4.63 12.17 -5.20
CA ALA A 20 -4.59 11.24 -4.07
C ALA A 20 -3.89 11.86 -2.85
N PHE A 21 -2.78 12.58 -3.03
CA PHE A 21 -2.07 13.28 -1.95
C PHE A 21 -2.82 14.49 -1.38
N ARG A 22 -3.96 14.88 -1.94
CA ARG A 22 -4.84 15.93 -1.39
C ARG A 22 -6.19 15.40 -0.94
N ASP A 23 -6.54 14.21 -1.37
CA ASP A 23 -7.71 13.49 -0.93
C ASP A 23 -7.52 12.93 0.49
N GLU A 24 -8.57 12.92 1.29
CA GLU A 24 -8.54 12.43 2.67
C GLU A 24 -8.39 10.91 2.73
N LEU A 25 -8.91 10.20 1.73
CA LEU A 25 -8.84 8.74 1.61
C LEU A 25 -7.66 8.27 0.74
N GLY A 26 -7.00 9.19 0.02
CA GLY A 26 -5.93 8.86 -0.91
C GLY A 26 -6.42 8.01 -2.08
N TYR A 27 -7.69 8.11 -2.43
CA TYR A 27 -8.34 7.19 -3.36
C TYR A 27 -7.93 7.45 -4.82
N VAL A 28 -7.61 6.37 -5.53
CA VAL A 28 -7.37 6.35 -6.96
C VAL A 28 -8.38 5.39 -7.60
N PRO A 29 -9.28 5.88 -8.49
CA PRO A 29 -10.34 5.06 -9.07
C PRO A 29 -9.83 3.77 -9.69
N LEU A 30 -10.54 2.65 -9.44
CA LEU A 30 -10.20 1.28 -9.83
C LEU A 30 -8.95 0.70 -9.16
N LEU A 31 -7.88 1.49 -9.03
CA LEU A 31 -6.62 1.05 -8.46
C LEU A 31 -6.76 0.74 -6.97
N SER A 32 -7.39 1.63 -6.21
CA SER A 32 -7.59 1.43 -4.77
C SER A 32 -8.43 0.19 -4.44
N ASP A 33 -9.40 -0.17 -5.28
CA ASP A 33 -10.23 -1.37 -5.08
C ASP A 33 -9.43 -2.65 -5.36
N ILE A 34 -8.55 -2.62 -6.38
CA ILE A 34 -7.60 -3.70 -6.67
C ILE A 34 -6.60 -3.84 -5.53
N ASP A 35 -6.09 -2.73 -5.02
CA ASP A 35 -5.14 -2.69 -3.92
C ASP A 35 -5.73 -3.24 -2.63
N LEU A 36 -7.01 -2.94 -2.36
CA LEU A 36 -7.75 -3.54 -1.27
C LEU A 36 -7.86 -5.06 -1.44
N ALA A 37 -8.19 -5.55 -2.63
CA ALA A 37 -8.21 -7.01 -2.86
C ALA A 37 -6.83 -7.67 -2.66
N ILE A 38 -5.74 -6.98 -3.04
CA ILE A 38 -4.36 -7.43 -2.80
C ILE A 38 -4.05 -7.43 -1.29
N HIS A 39 -4.53 -6.43 -0.55
CA HIS A 39 -4.41 -6.34 0.90
C HIS A 39 -5.05 -7.56 1.57
N GLU A 40 -6.29 -7.87 1.24
CA GLU A 40 -7.01 -9.00 1.83
C GLU A 40 -6.37 -10.34 1.49
N PHE A 41 -5.91 -10.48 0.25
CA PHE A 41 -5.10 -11.62 -0.16
C PHE A 41 -3.80 -11.74 0.65
N GLY A 42 -3.19 -10.61 1.03
CA GLY A 42 -2.02 -10.57 1.89
C GLY A 42 -2.24 -11.25 3.25
N HIS A 43 -3.39 -11.03 3.90
CA HIS A 43 -3.70 -11.74 5.14
C HIS A 43 -3.73 -13.26 4.93
N MET A 44 -4.33 -13.73 3.82
CA MET A 44 -4.38 -15.15 3.48
C MET A 44 -2.99 -15.72 3.16
N LEU A 45 -2.17 -14.97 2.41
CA LEU A 45 -0.81 -15.34 2.07
C LEU A 45 0.06 -15.54 3.32
N PHE A 46 -0.16 -14.72 4.35
CA PHE A 46 0.57 -14.79 5.60
C PHE A 46 -0.10 -15.61 6.70
N MET A 47 -1.25 -16.24 6.43
CA MET A 47 -1.96 -17.12 7.37
C MET A 47 -1.06 -18.23 7.96
N PRO A 48 -0.16 -18.90 7.20
CA PRO A 48 0.77 -19.89 7.76
C PRO A 48 1.76 -19.33 8.79
N PHE A 49 1.96 -18.01 8.84
CA PHE A 49 2.80 -17.36 9.86
C PHE A 49 2.02 -16.96 11.11
N GLY A 50 0.69 -17.12 11.12
CA GLY A 50 -0.19 -16.90 12.27
C GLY A 50 -0.25 -18.07 13.25
N ILE A 51 0.56 -19.11 13.08
CA ILE A 51 0.60 -20.28 13.98
C ILE A 51 1.01 -19.78 15.38
N GLN A 52 0.39 -20.34 16.42
CA GLN A 52 0.44 -19.89 17.82
C GLN A 52 1.85 -19.65 18.39
N PHE A 53 2.89 -20.25 17.80
CA PHE A 53 4.30 -20.05 18.16
C PHE A 53 4.94 -18.77 17.54
N LEU A 54 4.48 -18.33 16.36
CA LEU A 54 5.00 -17.16 15.63
C LEU A 54 4.18 -15.87 15.91
N GLY A 55 2.96 -16.02 16.40
CA GLY A 55 2.02 -14.93 16.68
C GLY A 55 1.28 -14.42 15.44
N SER A 56 0.16 -13.72 15.62
CA SER A 56 -0.67 -13.24 14.50
C SER A 56 -0.18 -11.93 13.86
N THR A 57 0.95 -11.38 14.30
CA THR A 57 1.50 -10.11 13.78
C THR A 57 1.75 -10.17 12.28
N MET A 58 2.36 -11.27 11.77
CA MET A 58 2.63 -11.39 10.34
C MET A 58 1.38 -11.55 9.50
N MET A 59 0.34 -12.20 10.03
CA MET A 59 -0.95 -12.32 9.34
C MET A 59 -1.60 -10.94 9.18
N ILE A 60 -1.62 -10.13 10.24
CA ILE A 60 -2.21 -8.77 10.24
C ILE A 60 -1.37 -7.81 9.38
N LEU A 61 -0.05 -7.80 9.57
CA LEU A 61 0.86 -6.98 8.75
C LEU A 61 0.86 -7.42 7.28
N GLY A 62 0.53 -8.69 7.01
CA GLY A 62 0.57 -9.30 5.70
C GLY A 62 -0.26 -8.56 4.65
N GLY A 63 -1.38 -7.95 5.04
CA GLY A 63 -2.20 -7.18 4.10
C GLY A 63 -1.49 -5.93 3.58
N SER A 64 -1.18 -4.99 4.48
CA SER A 64 -0.43 -3.77 4.15
C SER A 64 0.93 -4.06 3.49
N LEU A 65 1.64 -5.09 3.96
CA LEU A 65 2.93 -5.49 3.38
C LEU A 65 2.79 -5.96 1.94
N THR A 66 1.82 -6.84 1.67
CA THR A 66 1.59 -7.39 0.33
C THR A 66 1.14 -6.30 -0.63
N GLN A 67 0.20 -5.44 -0.19
CA GLN A 67 -0.27 -4.30 -0.96
C GLN A 67 0.88 -3.40 -1.44
N VAL A 68 1.83 -3.04 -0.57
CA VAL A 68 2.98 -2.20 -0.94
C VAL A 68 4.03 -2.96 -1.74
N ALA A 69 4.32 -4.22 -1.38
CA ALA A 69 5.39 -5.00 -1.99
C ALA A 69 5.04 -5.58 -3.36
N PHE A 70 3.76 -5.86 -3.62
CA PHE A 70 3.29 -6.45 -4.87
C PHE A 70 3.77 -5.68 -6.11
N PRO A 71 3.56 -4.36 -6.25
CA PRO A 71 4.12 -3.60 -7.37
C PRO A 71 5.66 -3.60 -7.39
N LEU A 72 6.33 -3.68 -6.24
CA LEU A 72 7.80 -3.70 -6.17
C LEU A 72 8.40 -5.00 -6.75
N VAL A 73 7.67 -6.11 -6.75
CA VAL A 73 8.09 -7.34 -7.46
C VAL A 73 8.20 -7.06 -8.97
N PHE A 74 7.21 -6.38 -9.54
CA PHE A 74 7.22 -5.98 -10.96
C PHE A 74 8.28 -4.90 -11.24
N PHE A 75 8.51 -3.97 -10.33
CA PHE A 75 9.65 -3.04 -10.41
C PHE A 75 10.96 -3.81 -10.55
N GLY A 76 11.20 -4.81 -9.69
CA GLY A 76 12.40 -5.66 -9.75
C GLY A 76 12.51 -6.42 -11.09
N TYR A 77 11.40 -6.91 -11.61
CA TYR A 77 11.34 -7.55 -12.93
C TYR A 77 11.75 -6.59 -14.06
N PHE A 78 11.19 -5.39 -14.13
CA PHE A 78 11.50 -4.41 -15.19
C PHE A 78 12.89 -3.78 -15.06
N MET A 79 13.44 -3.74 -13.83
CA MET A 79 14.82 -3.31 -13.57
C MET A 79 15.85 -4.40 -13.86
N ARG A 80 15.46 -5.66 -13.97
CA ARG A 80 16.39 -6.75 -14.29
C ARG A 80 16.81 -6.68 -15.76
N LYS A 81 18.12 -6.74 -16.00
CA LYS A 81 18.64 -6.91 -17.37
C LYS A 81 18.43 -8.37 -17.77
N GLN A 82 17.68 -8.59 -18.85
CA GLN A 82 17.37 -9.94 -19.33
C GLN A 82 18.55 -10.53 -20.11
N GLY A 83 18.66 -11.87 -20.11
CA GLY A 83 19.80 -12.61 -20.68
C GLY A 83 19.88 -12.57 -22.21
N ASP A 84 18.81 -12.14 -22.88
CA ASP A 84 18.70 -11.97 -24.33
C ASP A 84 19.25 -10.62 -24.83
N GLY A 85 19.85 -9.81 -23.94
CA GLY A 85 20.38 -8.50 -24.28
C GLY A 85 19.35 -7.38 -24.25
N GLN A 86 18.09 -7.64 -23.85
CA GLN A 86 17.11 -6.58 -23.70
C GLN A 86 17.52 -5.56 -22.63
N ARG A 87 17.25 -4.28 -22.93
CA ARG A 87 17.45 -3.18 -22.00
C ARG A 87 16.33 -3.19 -20.95
N ARG A 88 16.65 -2.67 -19.76
CA ARG A 88 15.67 -2.43 -18.70
C ARG A 88 14.55 -1.52 -19.21
N ASP A 89 13.30 -1.83 -18.89
CA ASP A 89 12.21 -0.88 -19.11
C ASP A 89 12.06 0.02 -17.87
N LEU A 90 12.85 1.08 -17.84
CA LEU A 90 12.85 2.04 -16.73
C LEU A 90 11.49 2.73 -16.58
N PHE A 91 10.76 2.93 -17.67
CA PHE A 91 9.46 3.59 -17.60
C PHE A 91 8.46 2.69 -16.87
N ALA A 92 8.35 1.42 -17.27
CA ALA A 92 7.50 0.45 -16.59
C ALA A 92 7.89 0.28 -15.11
N ALA A 93 9.19 0.25 -14.81
CA ALA A 93 9.67 0.23 -13.43
C ALA A 93 9.17 1.44 -12.63
N MET A 94 9.28 2.67 -13.16
CA MET A 94 8.80 3.87 -12.47
C MET A 94 7.28 3.87 -12.26
N VAL A 95 6.50 3.28 -13.18
CA VAL A 95 5.05 3.10 -12.98
C VAL A 95 4.76 2.17 -11.80
N CYS A 96 5.50 1.07 -11.68
CA CYS A 96 5.39 0.19 -10.52
C CYS A 96 5.82 0.87 -9.22
N LEU A 97 6.87 1.70 -9.25
CA LEU A 97 7.30 2.47 -8.08
C LEU A 97 6.24 3.49 -7.66
N TRP A 98 5.65 4.20 -8.62
CA TRP A 98 4.51 5.10 -8.40
C TRP A 98 3.34 4.36 -7.75
N TRP A 99 2.99 3.17 -8.25
CA TRP A 99 1.92 2.35 -7.69
C TRP A 99 2.22 1.95 -6.23
N SER A 100 3.46 1.53 -5.93
CA SER A 100 3.88 1.26 -4.55
C SER A 100 3.76 2.50 -3.64
N GLY A 101 4.08 3.69 -4.16
CA GLY A 101 3.88 4.96 -3.46
C GLY A 101 2.42 5.27 -3.15
N ILE A 102 1.50 5.09 -4.11
CA ILE A 102 0.05 5.20 -3.88
C ILE A 102 -0.41 4.21 -2.81
N ASN A 103 0.07 2.97 -2.85
CA ASN A 103 -0.23 1.98 -1.82
C ASN A 103 0.28 2.37 -0.44
N LEU A 104 1.50 2.89 -0.35
CA LEU A 104 2.05 3.36 0.92
C LEU A 104 1.29 4.59 1.46
N LEU A 105 0.81 5.47 0.59
CA LEU A 105 -0.08 6.58 0.96
C LEU A 105 -1.40 6.07 1.56
N SER A 106 -2.05 5.11 0.91
CA SER A 106 -3.29 4.49 1.41
C SER A 106 -3.06 3.81 2.76
N VAL A 107 -1.99 3.03 2.90
CA VAL A 107 -1.57 2.40 4.17
C VAL A 107 -1.26 3.46 5.24
N ALA A 108 -0.67 4.60 4.89
CA ALA A 108 -0.42 5.68 5.83
C ALA A 108 -1.72 6.29 6.38
N ILE A 109 -2.74 6.46 5.52
CA ILE A 109 -4.06 6.95 5.92
C ILE A 109 -4.75 5.93 6.83
N TYR A 110 -4.71 4.65 6.49
CA TYR A 110 -5.22 3.57 7.33
C TYR A 110 -4.48 3.48 8.67
N CYS A 111 -3.16 3.68 8.68
CA CYS A 111 -2.37 3.76 9.91
C CYS A 111 -2.78 4.96 10.78
N ALA A 112 -3.02 6.13 10.18
CA ALA A 112 -3.46 7.33 10.89
C ALA A 112 -4.84 7.16 11.53
N ASP A 113 -5.70 6.31 10.95
CA ASP A 113 -7.03 5.99 11.48
C ASP A 113 -6.98 5.05 12.69
N SER A 114 -5.83 4.48 13.07
CA SER A 114 -5.74 3.44 14.12
C SER A 114 -6.54 3.75 15.40
N ARG A 115 -6.43 4.95 15.97
CA ARG A 115 -7.22 5.33 17.16
C ARG A 115 -8.62 5.84 16.81
N ALA A 116 -8.76 6.49 15.65
CA ALA A 116 -9.99 7.13 15.24
C ALA A 116 -11.01 6.13 14.71
N GLY A 117 -10.59 5.01 14.14
CA GLY A 117 -11.38 3.86 13.72
C GLY A 117 -12.58 4.22 12.84
N GLN A 118 -12.47 5.26 12.02
CA GLN A 118 -13.60 5.81 11.25
C GLN A 118 -13.69 5.25 9.84
N LEU A 119 -12.61 4.67 9.32
CA LEU A 119 -12.60 4.08 7.98
C LEU A 119 -13.50 2.85 7.93
N MET A 120 -14.29 2.76 6.87
CA MET A 120 -15.07 1.57 6.55
C MET A 120 -14.12 0.45 6.10
N LEU A 121 -14.22 -0.70 6.76
CA LEU A 121 -13.45 -1.90 6.43
C LEU A 121 -14.20 -2.74 5.37
N LEU A 122 -13.55 -3.78 4.84
CA LEU A 122 -14.12 -4.64 3.80
C LEU A 122 -15.41 -5.36 4.25
N ASP A 123 -15.52 -5.66 5.54
CA ASP A 123 -16.67 -6.34 6.13
C ASP A 123 -17.91 -5.43 6.28
N GLY A 124 -17.78 -4.13 5.97
CA GLY A 124 -18.84 -3.14 6.08
C GLY A 124 -19.01 -2.57 7.49
N LEU A 125 -18.05 -2.80 8.38
CA LEU A 125 -17.95 -2.18 9.71
C LEU A 125 -16.78 -1.20 9.76
N THR A 126 -16.80 -0.29 10.72
CA THR A 126 -15.65 0.57 11.03
C THR A 126 -14.74 -0.04 12.09
N GLY A 127 -13.51 0.48 12.21
CA GLY A 127 -12.59 0.06 13.29
C GLY A 127 -13.06 0.41 14.71
N HIS A 128 -14.11 1.22 14.87
CA HIS A 128 -14.81 1.41 16.15
C HIS A 128 -15.86 0.34 16.43
N GLU A 129 -16.40 -0.28 15.39
CA GLU A 129 -17.46 -1.30 15.48
C GLU A 129 -16.91 -2.72 15.51
N SER A 130 -15.65 -2.91 15.09
CA SER A 130 -14.99 -4.21 15.08
C SER A 130 -13.52 -4.15 15.52
N ASP A 131 -13.01 -5.27 16.03
CA ASP A 131 -11.58 -5.46 16.29
C ASP A 131 -10.80 -5.77 14.99
N GLY A 132 -11.40 -5.53 13.81
CA GLY A 132 -10.83 -5.87 12.50
C GLY A 132 -9.77 -4.88 12.01
N HIS A 133 -9.57 -3.74 12.68
CA HIS A 133 -8.64 -2.71 12.22
C HIS A 133 -7.17 -3.13 12.43
N ASP A 134 -6.44 -3.41 11.36
CA ASP A 134 -5.10 -3.99 11.41
C ASP A 134 -4.10 -3.09 12.13
N TRP A 135 -4.02 -1.81 11.75
CA TRP A 135 -3.05 -0.89 12.34
C TRP A 135 -3.33 -0.56 13.80
N ASN A 136 -4.60 -0.49 14.22
CA ASN A 136 -4.94 -0.44 15.63
C ASN A 136 -4.36 -1.65 16.38
N ASN A 137 -4.60 -2.86 15.87
CA ASN A 137 -4.09 -4.09 16.47
C ASN A 137 -2.56 -4.13 16.53
N LEU A 138 -1.88 -3.81 15.43
CA LEU A 138 -0.42 -3.83 15.35
C LEU A 138 0.19 -2.81 16.31
N LEU A 139 -0.26 -1.56 16.27
CA LEU A 139 0.30 -0.50 17.11
C LEU A 139 -0.02 -0.73 18.59
N THR A 140 -1.19 -1.28 18.92
CA THR A 140 -1.52 -1.67 20.30
C THR A 140 -0.56 -2.75 20.81
N ARG A 141 -0.31 -3.81 20.02
CA ARG A 141 0.63 -4.88 20.38
C ARG A 141 2.06 -4.37 20.56
N TRP A 142 2.46 -3.38 19.77
CA TRP A 142 3.80 -2.78 19.87
C TRP A 142 3.91 -1.69 20.93
N GLY A 143 2.82 -1.31 21.62
CA GLY A 143 2.81 -0.20 22.57
C GLY A 143 3.01 1.17 21.91
N LEU A 144 2.71 1.27 20.60
CA LEU A 144 2.94 2.46 19.77
C LEU A 144 1.64 3.15 19.33
N LEU A 145 0.47 2.73 19.81
CA LEU A 145 -0.83 3.27 19.38
C LEU A 145 -0.91 4.81 19.44
N GLN A 146 -0.29 5.43 20.44
CA GLN A 146 -0.27 6.90 20.58
C GLN A 146 0.56 7.63 19.50
N HIS A 147 1.36 6.89 18.73
CA HIS A 147 2.25 7.40 17.69
C HIS A 147 1.73 7.15 16.27
N ASP A 148 0.50 6.63 16.12
CA ASP A 148 -0.16 6.37 14.83
C ASP A 148 -0.01 7.52 13.81
N ILE A 149 -0.31 8.75 14.19
CA ILE A 149 -0.19 9.94 13.34
C ILE A 149 1.28 10.22 12.96
N GLY A 150 2.21 10.02 13.89
CA GLY A 150 3.63 10.23 13.64
C GLY A 150 4.20 9.21 12.65
N ILE A 151 3.82 7.94 12.83
CA ILE A 151 4.20 6.82 11.96
C ILE A 151 3.59 7.02 10.56
N ALA A 152 2.29 7.33 10.50
CA ALA A 152 1.59 7.62 9.25
C ALA A 152 2.23 8.80 8.49
N ARG A 153 2.63 9.86 9.17
CA ARG A 153 3.37 10.98 8.55
C ARG A 153 4.69 10.52 7.94
N GLY A 154 5.42 9.64 8.63
CA GLY A 154 6.64 9.03 8.10
C GLY A 154 6.38 8.22 6.83
N MET A 155 5.36 7.36 6.85
CA MET A 155 4.95 6.58 5.67
C MET A 155 4.55 7.48 4.51
N ARG A 156 3.73 8.51 4.76
CA ARG A 156 3.29 9.48 3.76
C ARG A 156 4.47 10.27 3.16
N ALA A 157 5.47 10.61 3.97
CA ALA A 157 6.68 11.26 3.48
C ALA A 157 7.48 10.33 2.56
N VAL A 158 7.62 9.06 2.91
CA VAL A 158 8.28 8.05 2.05
C VAL A 158 7.49 7.83 0.76
N ALA A 159 6.16 7.79 0.82
CA ALA A 159 5.30 7.64 -0.35
C ALA A 159 5.44 8.77 -1.37
N PHE A 160 5.86 9.96 -0.92
CA PHE A 160 6.00 11.16 -1.75
C PHE A 160 7.34 11.23 -2.50
N VAL A 161 8.38 10.57 -1.99
CA VAL A 161 9.77 10.58 -2.53
C VAL A 161 9.91 9.57 -3.65
#